data_AF-A0A544TWL3-F1
#
_entry.id   AF-A0A544TWL3-F1
#
_cell.length_a   1.000
_cell.length_b   1.000
_cell.length_c   1.000
_cell.angle_alpha   90.00
_cell.angle_beta   90.00
_cell.angle_gamma   90.00
#
_symmetry.space_group_name_H-M   'P 1'
#
loop_
_entity.id
_entity.type
_entity.pdbx_description
1 polymer ?
#
loop_
_entity_poly.entity_id
_entity_poly.type
_entity_poly.pdbx_seq_one_letter_code
_entity_poly.pdbx_strand_id
1 'polypeptide(L)'
;MTEKVKVPQEVAQAFKDLEVSWNLTEIFKSVTADFTVGDNRIKTLVQWNQEIDFDEGASLMKLLLGQYEVEPQFKPGEKVMVRWLNRDKDALYEILKVNIVEGVSYEVEITGKDGFNIAPISIIRHATPEEIKVEKERQLWKSIGREVGEFREGDTAVTNDEYHYTGLDLIKKHYEEGEIKGFYPAESFINFESEVDSE
;
A
#
# COMPACT_ATOMS: atom_id res chain seq x y z
N MET A 1 21.41 -14.75 23.96
CA MET A 1 21.08 -13.57 23.12
C MET A 1 19.91 -12.89 23.80
N THR A 2 20.02 -11.60 24.10
CA THR A 2 18.90 -10.85 24.70
C THR A 2 17.84 -10.61 23.64
N GLU A 3 16.57 -10.86 23.95
CA GLU A 3 15.45 -10.62 23.04
C GLU A 3 15.23 -9.11 22.85
N LYS A 4 15.30 -8.67 21.59
CA LYS A 4 15.08 -7.28 21.19
C LYS A 4 13.59 -6.93 21.26
N VAL A 5 13.28 -5.70 21.66
CA VAL A 5 11.91 -5.17 21.59
C VAL A 5 11.60 -4.74 20.15
N LYS A 6 10.41 -5.07 19.67
CA LYS A 6 9.93 -4.61 18.37
C LYS A 6 9.35 -3.21 18.49
N VAL A 7 9.79 -2.30 17.62
CA VAL A 7 9.48 -0.87 17.73
C VAL A 7 8.93 -0.38 16.39
N PRO A 8 7.73 0.24 16.35
CA PRO A 8 7.22 0.87 15.14
C PRO A 8 8.19 1.92 14.61
N GLN A 9 8.24 2.09 13.29
CA GLN A 9 9.15 3.03 12.66
C GLN A 9 9.02 4.47 13.17
N GLU A 10 7.79 4.95 13.40
CA GLU A 10 7.54 6.29 13.93
C GLU A 10 8.16 6.49 15.34
N VAL A 11 8.15 5.45 16.17
CA VAL A 11 8.73 5.45 17.50
C VAL A 11 10.26 5.45 17.42
N ALA A 12 10.82 4.62 16.54
CA ALA A 12 12.26 4.57 16.31
C ALA A 12 12.81 5.90 15.76
N GLN A 13 12.07 6.55 14.85
CA GLN A 13 12.41 7.87 14.32
C GLN A 13 12.30 8.95 15.40
N ALA A 14 11.21 8.98 16.17
CA ALA A 14 11.03 9.92 17.27
C ALA A 14 12.16 9.81 18.31
N PHE A 15 12.57 8.58 18.63
CA PHE A 15 13.70 8.33 19.51
C PHE A 15 15.02 8.88 18.93
N LYS A 16 15.32 8.58 17.67
CA LYS A 16 16.53 9.06 16.99
C LYS A 16 16.59 10.59 16.90
N ASP A 17 15.46 11.24 16.61
CA ASP A 17 15.37 12.70 16.57
C ASP A 17 15.59 13.34 17.95
N LEU A 18 15.18 12.67 19.03
CA LEU A 18 15.44 13.10 20.39
C LEU A 18 16.92 12.95 20.75
N GLU A 19 17.57 11.83 20.37
CA GLU A 19 19.01 11.59 20.64
C GLU A 19 19.92 12.68 20.06
N VAL A 20 19.48 13.42 19.04
CA VAL A 20 20.23 14.56 18.47
C VAL A 20 20.36 15.72 19.47
N SER A 21 19.37 15.90 20.34
CA SER A 21 19.22 17.12 21.16
C SER A 21 19.08 16.86 22.66
N TRP A 22 18.81 15.63 23.06
CA TRP A 22 18.52 15.22 24.43
C TRP A 22 19.40 14.02 24.80
N ASN A 23 19.80 13.94 26.05
CA ASN A 23 20.47 12.74 26.56
C ASN A 23 19.44 11.68 26.99
N LEU A 24 19.87 10.41 27.11
CA LEU A 24 18.99 9.29 27.45
C LEU A 24 18.25 9.47 28.79
N THR A 25 18.84 10.19 29.75
CA THR A 25 18.19 10.46 31.05
C THR A 25 17.05 11.46 30.91
N GLU A 26 17.22 12.49 30.08
CA GLU A 26 16.15 13.46 29.79
C GLU A 26 14.99 12.81 29.05
N ILE A 27 15.29 11.94 28.08
CA ILE A 27 14.29 11.15 27.35
C ILE A 27 13.53 10.24 28.32
N PHE A 28 14.24 9.42 29.12
CA PHE A 28 13.62 8.49 30.07
C PHE A 28 12.69 9.21 31.06
N LYS A 29 13.16 10.29 31.70
CA LYS A 29 12.36 11.08 32.65
C LYS A 29 11.11 11.66 32.01
N SER A 30 11.20 12.09 30.76
CA SER A 30 10.09 12.75 30.08
C SER A 30 9.04 11.76 29.58
N VAL A 31 9.44 10.54 29.22
CA VAL A 31 8.50 9.47 28.85
C VAL A 31 7.79 8.87 30.07
N THR A 32 8.41 8.92 31.25
CA THR A 32 7.87 8.34 32.49
C THR A 32 7.18 9.35 33.42
N ALA A 33 7.17 10.63 33.07
CA ALA A 33 6.57 11.68 33.89
C ALA A 33 5.05 11.74 33.75
N ASP A 34 4.34 12.02 34.86
CA ASP A 34 2.88 12.17 34.92
C ASP A 34 2.34 13.48 34.30
N PHE A 35 3.18 14.32 33.68
CA PHE A 35 2.76 15.62 33.13
C PHE A 35 2.81 15.67 31.60
N THR A 36 1.96 16.52 31.03
CA THR A 36 1.82 16.71 29.58
C THR A 36 3.06 17.40 28.99
N VAL A 37 3.96 16.60 28.43
CA VAL A 37 5.08 17.10 27.62
C VAL A 37 4.55 17.63 26.29
N GLY A 38 4.93 18.85 25.92
CA GLY A 38 4.49 19.50 24.66
C GLY A 38 5.15 18.93 23.40
N ASP A 39 6.25 18.20 23.54
CA ASP A 39 7.01 17.61 22.43
C ASP A 39 6.31 16.38 21.86
N ASN A 40 5.98 16.42 20.56
CA ASN A 40 5.29 15.33 19.89
C ASN A 40 6.11 14.03 19.85
N ARG A 41 7.44 14.10 19.82
CA ARG A 41 8.31 12.92 19.82
C ARG A 41 8.21 12.17 21.15
N ILE A 42 8.13 12.91 22.26
CA ILE A 42 7.91 12.33 23.59
C ILE A 42 6.52 11.72 23.67
N LYS A 43 5.48 12.39 23.15
CA LYS A 43 4.13 11.82 23.10
C LYS A 43 4.10 10.48 22.34
N THR A 44 4.78 10.38 21.20
CA THR A 44 4.92 9.13 20.44
C THR A 44 5.55 8.02 21.29
N LEU A 45 6.65 8.31 22.00
CA LEU A 45 7.29 7.34 22.90
C LEU A 45 6.41 6.94 24.09
N VAL A 46 5.68 7.88 24.68
CA VAL A 46 4.76 7.64 25.80
C VAL A 46 3.62 6.72 25.37
N GLN A 47 2.97 7.03 24.26
CA GLN A 47 1.87 6.23 23.71
C GLN A 47 2.33 4.80 23.42
N TRP A 48 3.45 4.67 22.71
CA TRP A 48 4.04 3.36 22.42
C TRP A 48 4.37 2.57 23.68
N ASN A 49 5.00 3.22 24.68
CA ASN A 49 5.34 2.55 25.93
C ASN A 49 4.09 2.08 26.69
N GLN A 50 3.01 2.86 26.67
CA GLN A 50 1.72 2.49 27.29
C GLN A 50 1.00 1.35 26.55
N GLU A 51 1.16 1.25 25.23
CA GLU A 51 0.52 0.24 24.39
C GLU A 51 1.22 -1.11 24.44
N ILE A 52 2.56 -1.12 24.45
CA ILE A 52 3.35 -2.36 24.43
C ILE A 52 3.51 -2.94 25.83
N ASP A 53 3.63 -2.09 26.85
CA ASP A 53 4.09 -2.52 28.17
C ASP A 53 3.25 -1.90 29.28
N PHE A 54 2.40 -2.74 29.89
CA PHE A 54 1.83 -2.42 31.21
C PHE A 54 2.88 -2.58 32.33
N ASP A 55 4.07 -3.12 32.00
CA ASP A 55 5.12 -3.57 32.92
C ASP A 55 6.28 -2.53 33.05
N GLU A 56 5.98 -1.42 33.73
CA GLU A 56 6.95 -0.48 34.34
C GLU A 56 8.11 0.06 33.47
N GLY A 57 8.00 0.03 32.13
CA GLY A 57 8.98 0.64 31.22
C GLY A 57 10.17 -0.25 30.81
N ALA A 58 10.04 -1.58 30.94
CA ALA A 58 11.06 -2.52 30.45
C ALA A 58 11.33 -2.37 28.94
N SER A 59 10.28 -2.21 28.14
CA SER A 59 10.38 -1.94 26.69
C SER A 59 11.09 -0.63 26.37
N LEU A 60 10.79 0.45 27.10
CA LEU A 60 11.50 1.72 26.99
C LEU A 60 12.99 1.56 27.32
N MET A 61 13.35 0.81 28.35
CA MET A 61 14.75 0.54 28.68
C MET A 61 15.48 -0.22 27.57
N LYS A 62 14.83 -1.21 26.94
CA LYS A 62 15.41 -1.91 25.78
C LYS A 62 15.62 -0.96 24.59
N LEU A 63 14.67 -0.06 24.31
CA LEU A 63 14.81 0.98 23.29
C LEU A 63 16.02 1.89 23.58
N LEU A 64 16.13 2.44 24.79
CA LEU A 64 17.21 3.34 25.22
C LEU A 64 18.59 2.67 25.18
N LEU A 65 18.66 1.36 25.41
CA LEU A 65 19.91 0.58 25.35
C LEU A 65 20.27 0.10 23.92
N GLY A 66 19.50 0.48 22.90
CA GLY A 66 19.70 0.03 21.52
C GLY A 66 19.34 -1.45 21.30
N GLN A 67 18.59 -2.05 22.21
CA GLN A 67 18.15 -3.45 22.16
C GLN A 67 16.77 -3.57 21.51
N TYR A 68 16.62 -2.94 20.35
CA TYR A 68 15.36 -2.93 19.60
C TYR A 68 15.55 -3.33 18.13
N GLU A 69 14.45 -3.70 17.50
CA GLU A 69 14.32 -3.95 16.08
C GLU A 69 13.14 -3.13 15.54
N VAL A 70 13.38 -2.40 14.45
CA VAL A 70 12.33 -1.57 13.83
C VAL A 70 11.40 -2.48 13.04
N GLU A 71 10.10 -2.44 13.35
CA GLU A 71 9.08 -3.08 12.53
C GLU A 71 8.86 -2.25 11.27
N PRO A 72 9.02 -2.84 10.07
CA PRO A 72 8.67 -2.15 8.85
C PRO A 72 7.17 -1.81 8.83
N GLN A 73 6.85 -0.56 8.52
CA GLN A 73 5.50 -0.09 8.17
C GLN A 73 4.87 -0.89 7.03
N PHE A 74 5.70 -1.48 6.16
CA PHE A 74 5.27 -2.13 4.93
C PHE A 74 5.71 -3.60 4.89
N LYS A 75 4.93 -4.45 4.22
CA LYS A 75 5.21 -5.88 4.08
C LYS A 75 5.25 -6.33 2.61
N PRO A 76 6.05 -7.36 2.27
CA PRO A 76 5.97 -8.00 0.96
C PRO A 76 4.55 -8.44 0.60
N GLY A 77 4.14 -8.20 -0.64
CA GLY A 77 2.80 -8.43 -1.16
C GLY A 77 1.82 -7.26 -0.99
N GLU A 78 2.14 -6.25 -0.19
CA GLU A 78 1.27 -5.09 -0.02
C GLU A 78 1.27 -4.19 -1.26
N LYS A 79 0.08 -3.65 -1.58
CA LYS A 79 -0.10 -2.67 -2.65
C LYS A 79 0.04 -1.25 -2.10
N VAL A 80 0.91 -0.47 -2.72
CA VAL A 80 1.28 0.88 -2.26
C VAL A 80 1.25 1.88 -3.41
N MET A 81 0.99 3.14 -3.08
CA MET A 81 1.09 4.25 -4.01
C MET A 81 2.45 4.91 -3.87
N VAL A 82 3.12 5.13 -4.99
CA VAL A 82 4.46 5.73 -5.03
C VAL A 82 4.42 6.98 -5.89
N ARG A 83 4.89 8.11 -5.32
CA ARG A 83 5.04 9.39 -6.02
C ARG A 83 6.51 9.62 -6.38
N TRP A 84 6.89 9.26 -7.58
CA TRP A 84 8.23 9.55 -8.10
C TRP A 84 8.42 11.05 -8.30
N LEU A 85 9.59 11.58 -7.94
CA LEU A 85 9.90 13.02 -8.03
C LEU A 85 9.76 13.61 -9.44
N ASN A 86 9.91 12.78 -10.47
CA ASN A 86 9.80 13.16 -11.87
C ASN A 86 8.44 12.83 -12.49
N ARG A 87 7.41 12.54 -11.67
CA ARG A 87 6.06 12.23 -12.13
C ARG A 87 5.04 13.03 -11.35
N ASP A 88 4.05 13.56 -12.08
CA ASP A 88 2.98 14.36 -11.49
C ASP A 88 1.89 13.51 -10.82
N LYS A 89 1.98 12.19 -10.91
CA LYS A 89 0.93 11.27 -10.46
C LYS A 89 1.51 10.09 -9.69
N ASP A 90 0.79 9.71 -8.65
CA ASP A 90 1.04 8.46 -7.92
C ASP A 90 0.74 7.27 -8.84
N ALA A 91 1.52 6.20 -8.70
CA ALA A 91 1.23 4.93 -9.36
C ALA A 91 1.20 3.80 -8.33
N LEU A 92 0.35 2.80 -8.61
CA LEU A 92 0.22 1.62 -7.76
C LEU A 92 1.36 0.63 -8.04
N TYR A 93 1.95 0.13 -6.98
CA TYR A 93 3.00 -0.87 -7.01
C TYR A 93 2.73 -1.96 -5.96
N GLU A 94 3.44 -3.07 -6.09
CA GLU A 94 3.47 -4.12 -5.08
C GLU A 94 4.87 -4.20 -4.48
N ILE A 95 4.93 -4.31 -3.16
CA ILE A 95 6.20 -4.50 -2.45
C ILE A 95 6.68 -5.93 -2.64
N LEU A 96 7.87 -6.08 -3.18
CA LEU A 96 8.55 -7.37 -3.33
C LEU A 96 9.39 -7.68 -2.10
N LYS A 97 10.08 -6.68 -1.55
CA LYS A 97 11.01 -6.84 -0.44
C LYS A 97 11.22 -5.53 0.31
N VAL A 98 11.50 -5.64 1.61
CA VAL A 98 11.91 -4.53 2.46
C VAL A 98 13.41 -4.65 2.75
N ASN A 99 14.18 -3.61 2.44
CA ASN A 99 15.63 -3.54 2.65
C ASN A 99 15.95 -2.51 3.73
N ILE A 100 16.43 -2.97 4.89
CA ILE A 100 16.81 -2.09 6.01
C ILE A 100 18.16 -1.42 5.71
N VAL A 101 18.18 -0.08 5.69
CA VAL A 101 19.36 0.74 5.43
C VAL A 101 19.70 1.49 6.72
N GLU A 102 20.76 1.06 7.41
CA GLU A 102 21.31 1.74 8.59
C GLU A 102 20.28 2.14 9.67
N GLY A 103 19.89 1.18 10.51
CA GLY A 103 19.28 1.40 11.84
C GLY A 103 17.83 1.87 11.88
N VAL A 104 17.41 2.80 11.02
CA VAL A 104 16.06 3.43 11.05
C VAL A 104 15.48 3.72 9.68
N SER A 105 16.32 3.90 8.65
CA SER A 105 15.83 4.07 7.29
C SER A 105 15.68 2.70 6.61
N TYR A 106 14.72 2.58 5.71
CA TYR A 106 14.65 1.43 4.84
C TYR A 106 14.01 1.81 3.52
N GLU A 107 14.37 1.04 2.51
CA GLU A 107 13.85 1.17 1.16
C GLU A 107 13.07 -0.10 0.82
N VAL A 108 12.19 -0.01 -0.16
CA VAL A 108 11.45 -1.18 -0.64
C VAL A 108 11.76 -1.44 -2.10
N GLU A 109 11.96 -2.72 -2.41
CA GLU A 109 11.91 -3.20 -3.78
C GLU A 109 10.44 -3.36 -4.16
N ILE A 110 10.04 -2.77 -5.26
CA ILE A 110 8.67 -2.77 -5.77
C ILE A 110 8.63 -3.24 -7.21
N THR A 111 7.46 -3.71 -7.66
CA THR A 111 7.25 -4.12 -9.05
C THR A 111 7.61 -3.01 -10.04
N GLY A 112 8.13 -3.38 -11.21
CA GLY A 112 8.49 -2.48 -12.29
C GLY A 112 8.05 -3.04 -13.63
N LYS A 113 7.86 -2.18 -14.63
CA LYS A 113 7.48 -2.59 -15.98
C LYS A 113 8.50 -3.59 -16.58
N ASP A 114 9.77 -3.37 -16.28
CA ASP A 114 10.91 -4.10 -16.84
C ASP A 114 11.75 -4.78 -15.73
N GLY A 115 11.17 -5.05 -14.56
CA GLY A 115 11.87 -5.65 -13.42
C GLY A 115 11.37 -5.14 -12.07
N PHE A 116 12.28 -4.65 -11.23
CA PHE A 116 11.97 -4.02 -9.95
C PHE A 116 12.53 -2.59 -9.89
N ASN A 117 11.92 -1.74 -9.07
CA ASN A 117 12.47 -0.44 -8.70
C ASN A 117 12.74 -0.41 -7.20
N ILE A 118 13.62 0.48 -6.77
CA ILE A 118 13.84 0.76 -5.35
C ILE A 118 13.21 2.11 -5.05
N ALA A 119 12.33 2.16 -4.06
CA ALA A 119 11.67 3.39 -3.62
C ALA A 119 12.01 3.68 -2.15
N PRO A 120 12.45 4.90 -1.82
CA PRO A 120 12.59 5.32 -0.44
C PRO A 120 11.21 5.45 0.19
N ILE A 121 11.06 5.06 1.46
CA ILE A 121 9.76 5.07 2.14
C ILE A 121 9.06 6.43 2.15
N SER A 122 9.83 7.53 2.12
CA SER A 122 9.32 8.90 2.15
C SER A 122 8.42 9.27 0.97
N ILE A 123 8.43 8.47 -0.12
CA ILE A 123 7.57 8.69 -1.30
C ILE A 123 6.46 7.64 -1.44
N ILE A 124 6.25 6.82 -0.40
CA ILE A 124 5.36 5.66 -0.42
C ILE A 124 4.26 5.87 0.62
N ARG A 125 3.04 5.49 0.25
CA ARG A 125 1.91 5.37 1.18
C ARG A 125 1.12 4.10 0.88
N HIS A 126 0.34 3.64 1.85
CA HIS A 126 -0.64 2.60 1.58
C HIS A 126 -1.63 3.06 0.50
N ALA A 127 -1.93 2.15 -0.42
CA ALA A 127 -3.00 2.36 -1.39
C ALA A 127 -4.35 2.15 -0.71
N THR A 128 -5.34 2.98 -1.05
CA THR A 128 -6.70 2.75 -0.55
C THR A 128 -7.35 1.58 -1.30
N PRO A 129 -8.38 0.93 -0.72
CA PRO A 129 -9.13 -0.12 -1.41
C PRO A 129 -9.68 0.34 -2.77
N GLU A 130 -10.12 1.60 -2.88
CA GLU A 130 -10.64 2.20 -4.10
C GLU A 130 -9.53 2.34 -5.17
N GLU A 131 -8.35 2.81 -4.79
CA GLU A 131 -7.20 2.92 -5.70
C GLU A 131 -6.76 1.55 -6.23
N ILE A 132 -6.74 0.53 -5.36
CA ILE A 132 -6.45 -0.86 -5.76
C ILE A 132 -7.51 -1.36 -6.74
N LYS A 133 -8.79 -1.07 -6.49
CA LYS A 133 -9.90 -1.47 -7.38
C LYS A 133 -9.74 -0.85 -8.77
N VAL A 134 -9.51 0.47 -8.84
CA VAL A 134 -9.34 1.21 -10.11
C VAL A 134 -8.14 0.69 -10.91
N GLU A 135 -7.01 0.43 -10.26
CA GLU A 135 -5.84 -0.10 -10.97
C GLU A 135 -6.06 -1.53 -11.46
N LYS A 136 -6.69 -2.40 -10.65
CA LYS A 136 -7.02 -3.77 -11.09
C LYS A 136 -7.91 -3.77 -12.31
N GLU A 137 -8.91 -2.91 -12.31
CA GLU A 137 -9.77 -2.69 -13.47
C GLU A 137 -8.99 -2.21 -14.69
N ARG A 138 -8.14 -1.18 -14.52
CA ARG A 138 -7.27 -0.69 -15.60
C ARG A 138 -6.38 -1.80 -16.17
N GLN A 139 -5.84 -2.67 -15.33
CA GLN A 139 -5.02 -3.81 -15.76
C GLN A 139 -5.85 -4.85 -16.53
N LEU A 140 -7.08 -5.11 -16.11
CA LEU A 140 -7.99 -6.02 -16.82
C LEU A 140 -8.30 -5.49 -18.22
N TRP A 141 -8.70 -4.23 -18.35
CA TRP A 141 -8.94 -3.57 -19.64
C TRP A 141 -7.70 -3.57 -20.53
N LYS A 142 -6.52 -3.29 -19.95
CA LYS A 142 -5.26 -3.35 -20.67
C LYS A 142 -4.92 -4.76 -21.16
N SER A 143 -5.23 -5.81 -20.40
CA SER A 143 -4.93 -7.19 -20.80
C SER A 143 -5.71 -7.66 -22.03
N ILE A 144 -6.86 -7.02 -22.31
CA ILE A 144 -7.67 -7.26 -23.51
C ILE A 144 -7.41 -6.21 -24.60
N GLY A 145 -6.41 -5.34 -24.41
CA GLY A 145 -6.00 -4.34 -25.40
C GLY A 145 -6.95 -3.16 -25.54
N ARG A 146 -7.65 -2.77 -24.46
CA ARG A 146 -8.67 -1.72 -24.45
C ARG A 146 -8.46 -0.69 -23.34
N GLU A 147 -9.04 0.50 -23.50
CA GLU A 147 -9.11 1.53 -22.46
C GLU A 147 -10.23 1.22 -21.44
N VAL A 148 -10.16 1.82 -20.24
CA VAL A 148 -11.18 1.63 -19.20
C VAL A 148 -12.52 2.16 -19.69
N GLY A 149 -13.54 1.30 -19.69
CA GLY A 149 -14.88 1.63 -20.18
C GLY A 149 -15.00 1.62 -21.71
N GLU A 150 -14.00 1.13 -22.44
CA GLU A 150 -14.04 0.99 -23.90
C GLU A 150 -14.85 -0.25 -24.33
N PHE A 151 -16.15 -0.21 -24.04
CA PHE A 151 -17.09 -1.23 -24.49
C PHE A 151 -17.31 -1.14 -26.01
N ARG A 152 -17.49 -2.29 -26.66
CA ARG A 152 -17.73 -2.45 -28.09
C ARG A 152 -18.96 -3.31 -28.34
N GLU A 153 -19.49 -3.25 -29.57
CA GLU A 153 -20.57 -4.16 -29.98
C GLU A 153 -20.10 -5.62 -29.91
N GLY A 154 -20.98 -6.51 -29.44
CA GLY A 154 -20.68 -7.93 -29.23
C GLY A 154 -20.09 -8.26 -27.85
N ASP A 155 -19.75 -7.25 -27.03
CA ASP A 155 -19.38 -7.48 -25.63
C ASP A 155 -20.56 -8.04 -24.83
N THR A 156 -20.25 -8.86 -23.82
CA THR A 156 -21.24 -9.38 -22.86
C THR A 156 -20.88 -8.99 -21.44
N ALA A 157 -21.80 -8.34 -20.72
CA ALA A 157 -21.66 -8.07 -19.30
C ALA A 157 -22.53 -9.00 -18.45
N VAL A 158 -22.05 -9.32 -17.25
CA VAL A 158 -22.77 -10.07 -16.22
C VAL A 158 -23.02 -9.14 -15.05
N THR A 159 -24.27 -8.99 -14.63
CA THR A 159 -24.62 -8.17 -13.46
C THR A 159 -24.72 -9.01 -12.17
N ASN A 160 -24.97 -8.33 -11.05
CA ASN A 160 -25.16 -8.98 -9.75
C ASN A 160 -26.30 -10.02 -9.74
N ASP A 161 -27.35 -9.78 -10.53
CA ASP A 161 -28.52 -10.65 -10.66
C ASP A 161 -28.33 -11.75 -11.73
N GLU A 162 -27.09 -11.96 -12.20
CA GLU A 162 -26.71 -12.99 -13.19
C GLU A 162 -27.36 -12.82 -14.57
N TYR A 163 -27.86 -11.62 -14.89
CA TYR A 163 -28.33 -11.29 -16.23
C TYR A 163 -27.16 -11.04 -17.18
N HIS A 164 -27.31 -11.53 -18.42
CA HIS A 164 -26.38 -11.31 -19.51
C HIS A 164 -26.91 -10.20 -20.43
N TYR A 165 -26.12 -9.15 -20.63
CA TYR A 165 -26.45 -8.05 -21.54
C TYR A 165 -25.47 -7.99 -22.69
N THR A 166 -25.97 -7.85 -23.92
CA THR A 166 -25.18 -7.70 -25.14
C THR A 166 -25.38 -6.32 -25.81
N GLY A 167 -26.27 -5.49 -25.28
CA GLY A 167 -26.52 -4.13 -25.77
C GLY A 167 -25.53 -3.13 -25.20
N LEU A 168 -24.74 -2.48 -26.06
CA LEU A 168 -23.68 -1.54 -25.66
C LEU A 168 -24.16 -0.45 -24.68
N ASP A 169 -25.32 0.14 -24.94
CA ASP A 169 -25.87 1.22 -24.10
C ASP A 169 -26.27 0.71 -22.71
N LEU A 170 -26.83 -0.51 -22.64
CA LEU A 170 -27.18 -1.14 -21.36
C LEU A 170 -25.93 -1.49 -20.57
N ILE A 171 -24.89 -2.02 -21.23
CA ILE A 171 -23.61 -2.33 -20.60
C ILE A 171 -22.99 -1.05 -20.02
N LYS A 172 -22.92 0.03 -20.79
CA LYS A 172 -22.39 1.31 -20.30
C LYS A 172 -23.17 1.85 -19.12
N LYS A 173 -24.50 1.80 -19.18
CA LYS A 173 -25.36 2.23 -18.07
C LYS A 173 -25.08 1.42 -16.79
N HIS A 174 -25.11 0.10 -16.85
CA HIS A 174 -24.87 -0.76 -15.68
C HIS A 174 -23.43 -0.65 -15.17
N TYR A 175 -22.47 -0.35 -16.04
CA TYR A 175 -21.09 -0.07 -15.65
C TYR A 175 -21.00 1.20 -14.80
N GLU A 176 -21.62 2.29 -15.25
CA GLU A 176 -21.67 3.57 -14.52
C GLU A 176 -22.40 3.45 -13.18
N GLU A 177 -23.42 2.61 -13.11
CA GLU A 177 -24.17 2.30 -11.88
C GLU A 177 -23.40 1.33 -10.94
N GLY A 178 -22.28 0.76 -11.39
CA GLY A 178 -21.47 -0.18 -10.62
C GLY A 178 -22.12 -1.56 -10.44
N GLU A 179 -23.03 -1.93 -11.34
CA GLU A 179 -23.83 -3.17 -11.28
C GLU A 179 -23.21 -4.35 -12.02
N ILE A 180 -22.15 -4.10 -12.81
CA ILE A 180 -21.41 -5.14 -13.53
C ILE A 180 -20.50 -5.91 -12.57
N LYS A 181 -20.70 -7.23 -12.53
CA LYS A 181 -19.90 -8.21 -11.77
C LYS A 181 -18.84 -8.89 -12.64
N GLY A 182 -19.10 -9.03 -13.94
CA GLY A 182 -18.20 -9.71 -14.89
C GLY A 182 -18.37 -9.20 -16.31
N PHE A 183 -17.34 -9.42 -17.13
CA PHE A 183 -17.28 -8.91 -18.49
C PHE A 183 -16.56 -9.91 -19.41
N TYR A 184 -17.14 -10.17 -20.57
CA TYR A 184 -16.58 -10.98 -21.64
C TYR A 184 -16.46 -10.11 -22.90
N PRO A 185 -15.24 -9.79 -23.34
CA PRO A 185 -15.06 -8.97 -24.53
C PRO A 185 -15.42 -9.76 -25.80
N ALA A 186 -15.92 -9.06 -26.81
CA ALA A 186 -16.28 -9.63 -28.11
C ALA A 186 -15.16 -10.51 -28.71
N GLU A 187 -13.89 -10.13 -28.52
CA GLU A 187 -12.73 -10.85 -29.03
C GLU A 187 -12.47 -12.20 -28.32
N SER A 188 -13.16 -12.49 -27.20
CA SER A 188 -13.06 -13.80 -26.53
C SER A 188 -13.99 -14.86 -27.13
N PHE A 189 -14.92 -14.49 -28.01
CA PHE A 189 -15.85 -15.42 -28.63
C PHE A 189 -15.25 -16.02 -29.92
N ILE A 190 -15.51 -17.30 -30.15
CA ILE A 190 -15.16 -17.97 -31.40
C ILE A 190 -16.15 -17.52 -32.46
N ASN A 191 -15.65 -16.87 -33.52
CA ASN A 191 -16.48 -16.55 -34.69
C ASN A 191 -16.54 -17.79 -35.61
N PHE A 192 -17.76 -18.20 -35.95
CA PHE A 192 -18.03 -19.32 -36.87
C PHE A 192 -18.45 -18.85 -38.26
N GLU A 193 -18.12 -17.59 -38.64
CA GLU A 193 -18.38 -17.06 -39.98
C GLU A 193 -18.04 -18.11 -41.05
N SER A 194 -19.09 -18.67 -41.64
CA SER A 194 -19.00 -19.49 -42.82
C SER A 194 -18.49 -18.56 -43.91
N GLU A 195 -17.30 -18.85 -44.46
CA GLU A 195 -16.88 -18.39 -45.77
C GLU A 195 -17.96 -18.84 -46.76
N VAL A 196 -19.00 -18.03 -46.92
CA VAL A 196 -19.88 -18.12 -48.07
C VAL A 196 -19.12 -17.37 -49.15
N ASP A 197 -18.22 -18.10 -49.82
CA ASP A 197 -17.65 -17.68 -51.09
C ASP A 197 -18.81 -17.22 -51.97
N SER A 198 -18.94 -15.92 -52.15
CA SER A 198 -19.91 -15.33 -53.05
C SER A 198 -19.32 -15.46 -54.45
N GLU A 199 -19.70 -16.54 -55.14
CA GLU A 199 -19.54 -16.69 -56.59
C GLU A 199 -20.25 -15.57 -57.37
#